data_AF-A0A377GNK2-F1
#
_entry.id   AF-A0A377GNK2-F1
#
_cell.length_a   1.000
_cell.length_b   1.000
_cell.length_c   1.000
_cell.angle_alpha   90.00
_cell.angle_beta   90.00
_cell.angle_gamma   90.00
#
_symmetry.space_group_name_H-M   'P 1'
#
loop_
_entity.id
_entity.type
_entity.pdbx_description
1 polymer ?
#
loop_
_entity_poly.entity_id
_entity_poly.type
_entity_poly.pdbx_seq_one_letter_code
_entity_poly.pdbx_strand_id
1 'polypeptide(L)'
;MARKEAQKLLGQIATGMDPVAEKRAEKMRQITLNDVFNDYIHVRKSLKHNTLYNYKKVLATGFAGWVNKPLLGITKDSVAKHHKKLGQEHGEAYANLAMRLLRALFNFAAGQYEDSQGKSFYSS
;
A
#
# COMPACT_ATOMS: atom_id res chain seq x y z
N MET A 1 19.16 -3.59 -21.01
CA MET A 1 20.18 -2.91 -20.19
C MET A 1 19.51 -2.03 -19.12
N ALA A 2 18.77 -2.64 -18.19
CA ALA A 2 18.02 -1.92 -17.14
C ALA A 2 18.50 -2.25 -15.70
N ARG A 3 19.39 -3.24 -15.55
CA ARG A 3 19.96 -3.62 -14.25
C ARG A 3 21.09 -2.70 -13.77
N LYS A 4 21.77 -1.99 -14.68
CA LYS A 4 22.97 -1.18 -14.34
C LYS A 4 22.63 0.16 -13.70
N GLU A 5 21.57 0.84 -14.15
CA GLU A 5 21.14 2.13 -13.56
C GLU A 5 20.45 1.94 -12.20
N ALA A 6 19.72 0.83 -12.05
CA ALA A 6 19.11 0.41 -10.81
C ALA A 6 20.11 0.22 -9.64
N GLN A 7 21.27 -0.37 -9.91
CA GLN A 7 22.31 -0.54 -8.90
C GLN A 7 22.99 0.79 -8.54
N LYS A 8 22.98 1.76 -9.45
CA LYS A 8 23.58 3.08 -9.26
C LYS A 8 22.80 3.93 -8.25
N LEU A 9 21.46 3.90 -8.30
CA LEU A 9 20.60 4.66 -7.38
C LEU A 9 20.66 4.15 -5.93
N LEU A 10 20.71 2.82 -5.75
CA LEU A 10 20.89 2.21 -4.41
C LEU A 10 22.32 2.40 -3.89
N GLY A 11 23.32 2.42 -4.78
CA GLY A 11 24.69 2.82 -4.44
C GLY A 11 24.81 4.30 -4.06
N GLN A 12 23.97 5.18 -4.63
CA GLN A 12 23.93 6.62 -4.34
C GLN A 12 23.23 6.95 -3.01
N ILE A 13 22.23 6.17 -2.60
CA ILE A 13 21.62 6.27 -1.26
C ILE A 13 22.61 5.83 -0.17
N ALA A 14 23.42 4.80 -0.43
CA ALA A 14 24.47 4.36 0.49
C ALA A 14 25.69 5.31 0.54
N THR A 15 25.81 6.26 -0.40
CA THR A 15 26.94 7.20 -0.50
C THR A 15 26.57 8.67 -0.25
N GLY A 16 25.32 8.97 0.13
CA GLY A 16 24.92 10.28 0.65
C GLY A 16 24.95 11.44 -0.36
N MET A 17 24.68 11.19 -1.65
CA MET A 17 24.92 12.19 -2.71
C MET A 17 23.68 12.73 -3.47
N ASP A 18 22.45 12.28 -3.19
CA ASP A 18 21.26 12.80 -3.91
C ASP A 18 20.10 13.28 -2.99
N PRO A 19 19.98 14.59 -2.74
CA PRO A 19 18.90 15.17 -1.92
C PRO A 19 17.50 15.08 -2.57
N VAL A 20 17.41 14.80 -3.87
CA VAL A 20 16.11 14.58 -4.55
C VAL A 20 15.62 13.17 -4.28
N ALA A 21 16.51 12.17 -4.28
CA ALA A 21 16.18 10.79 -3.92
C ALA A 21 15.76 10.68 -2.45
N GLU A 22 16.44 11.37 -1.55
CA GLU A 22 16.10 11.38 -0.12
C GLU A 22 14.72 11.99 0.16
N LYS A 23 14.39 13.12 -0.47
CA LYS A 23 13.05 13.75 -0.37
C LYS A 23 11.93 12.87 -0.93
N ARG A 24 12.19 12.10 -2.00
CA ARG A 24 11.22 11.14 -2.55
C ARG A 24 10.99 9.98 -1.58
N ALA A 25 12.07 9.42 -1.03
CA ALA A 25 12.00 8.37 -0.04
C ALA A 25 11.26 8.84 1.24
N GLU A 26 11.50 10.07 1.70
CA GLU A 26 10.76 10.67 2.83
C GLU A 26 9.27 10.77 2.57
N LYS A 27 8.87 11.23 1.38
CA LYS A 27 7.46 11.27 1.00
C LYS A 27 6.85 9.88 0.98
N MET A 28 7.52 8.89 0.38
CA MET A 28 7.02 7.51 0.34
C MET A 28 6.87 6.89 1.74
N ARG A 29 7.74 7.27 2.69
CA ARG A 29 7.63 6.84 4.09
C ARG A 29 6.37 7.37 4.79
N GLN A 30 5.74 8.42 4.27
CA GLN A 30 4.59 9.05 4.88
C GLN A 30 3.25 8.70 4.22
N ILE A 31 3.26 8.05 3.04
CA ILE A 31 2.04 7.70 2.31
C ILE A 31 1.19 6.73 3.14
N THR A 32 0.00 7.16 3.51
CA THR A 32 -0.93 6.40 4.37
C THR A 32 -1.84 5.49 3.58
N LEU A 33 -2.48 4.53 4.27
CA LEU A 33 -3.46 3.64 3.65
C LEU A 33 -4.64 4.42 3.01
N ASN A 34 -5.06 5.52 3.64
CA ASN A 34 -6.10 6.38 3.11
C ASN A 34 -5.69 7.10 1.83
N ASP A 35 -4.46 7.60 1.77
CA ASP A 35 -3.94 8.30 0.58
C ASP A 35 -3.95 7.38 -0.63
N VAL A 36 -3.43 6.15 -0.45
CA VAL A 36 -3.43 5.13 -1.49
C VAL A 36 -4.84 4.74 -1.91
N PHE A 37 -5.77 4.65 -0.95
CA PHE A 37 -7.17 4.36 -1.27
C PHE A 37 -7.81 5.46 -2.12
N ASN A 38 -7.57 6.73 -1.79
CA ASN A 38 -8.10 7.87 -2.54
C ASN A 38 -7.53 7.91 -3.96
N ASP A 39 -6.22 7.69 -4.10
CA ASP A 39 -5.57 7.61 -5.41
C ASP A 39 -6.10 6.41 -6.22
N TYR A 40 -6.29 5.25 -5.56
CA TYR A 40 -6.83 4.05 -6.19
C TYR A 40 -8.21 4.28 -6.80
N ILE A 41 -9.13 4.90 -6.06
CA ILE A 41 -10.49 5.16 -6.57
C ILE A 41 -10.50 6.29 -7.61
N HIS A 42 -9.57 7.24 -7.53
CA HIS A 42 -9.43 8.32 -8.51
C HIS A 42 -8.96 7.79 -9.86
N VAL A 43 -7.98 6.88 -9.86
CA VAL A 43 -7.44 6.24 -11.06
C VAL A 43 -8.42 5.19 -11.61
N ARG A 44 -9.04 4.37 -10.76
CA ARG A 44 -10.00 3.34 -11.18
C ARG A 44 -11.43 3.86 -11.30
N LYS A 45 -11.64 4.75 -12.27
CA LYS A 45 -12.95 5.38 -12.57
C LYS A 45 -14.05 4.39 -12.99
N SER A 46 -13.71 3.15 -13.38
CA SER A 46 -14.66 2.12 -13.82
C SER A 46 -15.17 1.20 -12.70
N LEU A 47 -14.87 1.50 -11.43
CA LEU A 47 -15.39 0.70 -10.31
C LEU A 47 -16.91 0.79 -10.23
N LYS A 48 -17.57 -0.36 -10.16
CA LYS A 48 -19.02 -0.42 -9.92
C LYS A 48 -19.34 0.29 -8.59
N HIS A 49 -20.45 1.02 -8.56
CA HIS A 49 -20.88 1.79 -7.39
C HIS A 49 -20.91 0.96 -6.10
N ASN A 50 -21.48 -0.26 -6.17
CA ASN A 50 -21.54 -1.18 -5.02
C ASN A 50 -20.15 -1.61 -4.53
N THR A 51 -19.19 -1.80 -5.43
CA THR A 51 -17.81 -2.13 -5.05
C THR A 51 -17.15 -0.98 -4.32
N LEU A 52 -17.33 0.25 -4.82
CA LEU A 52 -16.81 1.45 -4.17
C LEU A 52 -17.41 1.65 -2.78
N TYR A 53 -18.73 1.51 -2.65
CA TYR A 53 -19.42 1.59 -1.37
C TYR A 53 -18.89 0.56 -0.37
N ASN A 54 -18.78 -0.70 -0.79
CA ASN A 54 -18.25 -1.77 0.06
C ASN A 54 -16.81 -1.49 0.49
N TYR A 55 -15.96 -1.02 -0.43
CA TYR A 55 -14.57 -0.71 -0.10
C TYR A 55 -14.44 0.46 0.88
N LYS A 56 -15.23 1.53 0.70
CA LYS A 56 -15.27 2.65 1.66
C LYS A 56 -15.70 2.17 3.04
N LYS A 57 -16.73 1.31 3.11
CA LYS A 57 -17.19 0.72 4.37
C LYS A 57 -16.09 -0.10 5.03
N VAL A 58 -15.48 -1.02 4.29
CA VAL A 58 -14.39 -1.88 4.78
C VAL A 58 -13.18 -1.06 5.24
N LEU A 59 -12.82 0.02 4.56
CA LEU A 59 -11.75 0.92 5.01
C LEU A 59 -12.11 1.59 6.34
N ALA A 60 -13.33 2.14 6.43
CA ALA A 60 -13.80 2.87 7.62
C ALA A 60 -14.01 1.97 8.85
N THR A 61 -14.47 0.73 8.67
CA THR A 61 -14.74 -0.19 9.78
C THR A 61 -13.62 -1.17 9.98
N GLY A 62 -13.25 -1.91 8.93
CA GLY A 62 -12.24 -2.97 8.98
C GLY A 62 -10.81 -2.45 9.15
N PHE A 63 -10.51 -1.23 8.72
CA PHE A 63 -9.17 -0.63 8.82
C PHE A 63 -9.15 0.69 9.60
N ALA A 64 -10.16 0.97 10.43
CA ALA A 64 -10.28 2.24 11.17
C ALA A 64 -8.97 2.69 11.84
N GLY A 65 -8.30 1.77 12.56
CA GLY A 65 -7.03 2.06 13.24
C GLY A 65 -5.80 2.09 12.33
N TRP A 66 -5.96 1.85 11.03
CA TRP A 66 -4.89 1.77 10.03
C TRP A 66 -5.03 2.82 8.92
N VAL A 67 -6.15 3.55 8.85
CA VAL A 67 -6.41 4.59 7.83
C VAL A 67 -5.25 5.58 7.72
N ASN A 68 -4.73 6.05 8.86
CA ASN A 68 -3.62 7.01 8.91
C ASN A 68 -2.24 6.36 9.07
N LYS A 69 -2.14 5.03 9.00
CA LYS A 69 -0.85 4.35 9.08
C LYS A 69 -0.14 4.40 7.74
N PRO A 70 1.16 4.72 7.71
CA PRO A 70 1.97 4.54 6.51
C PRO A 70 1.94 3.10 6.03
N LEU A 71 1.90 2.87 4.72
CA LEU A 71 1.92 1.53 4.13
C LEU A 71 3.14 0.72 4.60
N LEU A 72 4.31 1.37 4.70
CA LEU A 72 5.55 0.75 5.17
C LEU A 72 5.48 0.28 6.63
N GLY A 73 4.55 0.83 7.43
CA GLY A 73 4.31 0.42 8.80
C GLY A 73 3.40 -0.81 8.94
N ILE A 74 2.80 -1.29 7.84
CA ILE A 74 1.92 -2.45 7.82
C ILE A 74 2.74 -3.70 7.46
N THR A 75 3.06 -4.51 8.46
CA THR A 75 3.86 -5.74 8.31
C THR A 75 2.97 -6.96 8.03
N LYS A 76 3.53 -8.01 7.42
CA LYS A 76 2.81 -9.28 7.19
C LYS A 76 2.22 -9.85 8.48
N ASP A 77 2.96 -9.80 9.57
CA ASP A 77 2.50 -10.27 10.89
C ASP A 77 1.29 -9.45 11.38
N SER A 78 1.33 -8.13 11.20
CA SER A 78 0.20 -7.27 11.57
C SER A 78 -1.03 -7.60 10.73
N VAL A 79 -0.85 -7.90 9.44
CA VAL A 79 -1.92 -8.31 8.52
C VAL A 79 -2.54 -9.64 8.94
N ALA A 80 -1.73 -10.64 9.25
CA ALA A 80 -2.21 -11.95 9.70
C ALA A 80 -3.02 -11.84 11.01
N LYS A 81 -2.50 -11.08 11.99
CA LYS A 81 -3.21 -10.82 13.26
C LYS A 81 -4.52 -10.08 13.02
N HIS A 82 -4.51 -9.10 12.11
CA HIS A 82 -5.68 -8.29 11.80
C HIS A 82 -6.76 -9.07 11.05
N HIS A 83 -6.38 -9.93 10.09
CA HIS A 83 -7.33 -10.86 9.43
C HIS A 83 -8.02 -11.77 10.44
N LYS A 84 -7.25 -12.41 11.34
CA LYS A 84 -7.81 -13.25 12.40
C LYS A 84 -8.79 -12.47 13.28
N LYS A 85 -8.44 -11.25 13.67
CA LYS A 85 -9.30 -10.36 14.47
C LYS A 85 -10.62 -10.07 13.74
N LEU A 86 -10.56 -9.66 12.47
CA LEU A 86 -11.76 -9.39 11.67
C LEU A 86 -12.62 -10.65 11.48
N GLY A 87 -11.99 -11.82 11.32
CA GLY A 87 -12.70 -13.09 11.22
C GLY A 87 -13.48 -13.42 12.49
N GLN A 88 -12.92 -13.12 13.66
CA GLN A 88 -13.57 -13.30 14.96
C GLN A 88 -14.70 -12.29 15.20
N GLU A 89 -14.50 -11.02 14.83
CA GLU A 89 -15.46 -9.94 15.13
C GLU A 89 -16.61 -9.83 14.11
N HIS A 90 -16.34 -10.15 12.84
CA HIS A 90 -17.25 -9.88 11.73
C HIS A 90 -17.47 -11.08 10.79
N GLY A 91 -16.77 -12.20 11.04
CA GLY A 91 -16.85 -13.40 10.22
C GLY A 91 -15.82 -13.47 9.09
N GLU A 92 -15.52 -14.70 8.67
CA GLU A 92 -14.46 -15.01 7.72
C GLU A 92 -14.67 -14.36 6.34
N ALA A 93 -15.92 -14.26 5.89
CA ALA A 93 -16.24 -13.61 4.61
C ALA A 93 -15.84 -12.12 4.61
N TYR A 94 -16.07 -11.43 5.73
CA TYR A 94 -15.71 -10.03 5.89
C TYR A 94 -14.18 -9.85 5.97
N ALA A 95 -13.50 -10.72 6.73
CA ALA A 95 -12.04 -10.71 6.82
C ALA A 95 -11.38 -10.90 5.43
N ASN A 96 -11.90 -11.82 4.62
CA ASN A 96 -11.42 -12.04 3.26
C ASN A 96 -11.69 -10.84 2.34
N LEU A 97 -12.85 -10.20 2.45
CA LEU A 97 -13.13 -8.96 1.71
C LEU A 97 -12.12 -7.85 2.09
N ALA A 98 -11.83 -7.70 3.38
CA ALA A 98 -10.85 -6.73 3.87
C ALA A 98 -9.44 -7.00 3.30
N MET A 99 -9.00 -8.25 3.28
CA MET A 99 -7.70 -8.61 2.72
C MET A 99 -7.64 -8.41 1.20
N ARG A 100 -8.75 -8.61 0.49
CA ARG A 100 -8.83 -8.30 -0.96
C ARG A 100 -8.65 -6.82 -1.24
N LEU A 101 -9.27 -5.95 -0.43
CA LEU A 101 -9.05 -4.50 -0.53
C LEU A 101 -7.60 -4.15 -0.22
N LEU A 102 -7.06 -4.62 0.90
CA LEU A 102 -5.70 -4.32 1.32
C LEU A 102 -4.67 -4.74 0.26
N ARG A 103 -4.82 -5.95 -0.32
CA ARG A 103 -3.98 -6.43 -1.43
C ARG A 103 -4.09 -5.55 -2.67
N ALA A 104 -5.29 -5.09 -3.02
CA ALA A 104 -5.49 -4.19 -4.17
C ALA A 104 -4.76 -2.85 -3.96
N LEU A 105 -4.80 -2.30 -2.74
CA LEU A 105 -4.10 -1.06 -2.39
C LEU A 105 -2.59 -1.24 -2.42
N PHE A 106 -2.06 -2.32 -1.87
CA PHE A 106 -0.63 -2.61 -1.94
C PHE A 106 -0.13 -2.81 -3.37
N ASN A 107 -0.88 -3.56 -4.19
CA ASN A 107 -0.55 -3.74 -5.59
C ASN A 107 -0.62 -2.42 -6.37
N PHE A 108 -1.61 -1.57 -6.08
CA PHE A 108 -1.72 -0.26 -6.70
C PHE A 108 -0.58 0.65 -6.29
N ALA A 109 -0.28 0.74 -4.99
CA ALA A 109 0.81 1.52 -4.46
C ALA A 109 2.15 1.10 -5.07
N ALA A 110 2.38 -0.21 -5.19
CA ALA A 110 3.60 -0.72 -5.78
C ALA A 110 3.71 -0.49 -7.29
N GLY A 111 2.63 -0.15 -8.00
CA GLY A 111 2.66 0.23 -9.41
C GLY A 111 2.59 1.75 -9.64
N GLN A 112 2.14 2.54 -8.67
CA GLN A 112 2.01 4.00 -8.77
C GLN A 112 3.13 4.77 -8.09
N TYR A 113 3.57 4.30 -6.93
CA TYR A 113 4.67 4.89 -6.16
C TYR A 113 5.95 4.07 -6.33
N GLU A 114 6.14 3.47 -7.51
CA GLU A 114 7.47 2.99 -7.87
C GLU A 114 8.45 4.16 -7.75
N ASP A 115 9.36 4.07 -6.78
CA ASP A 115 10.68 4.67 -6.94
C ASP A 115 11.25 4.19 -8.28
N SER A 116 12.07 5.00 -8.94
CA SER A 116 12.55 4.91 -10.33
C SER A 116 13.27 3.61 -10.75
N GLN A 117 12.70 2.45 -10.41
CA GLN A 117 13.31 1.14 -10.19
C GLN A 117 12.36 -0.03 -10.49
N GLY A 118 11.08 0.20 -10.77
CA GLY A 118 10.19 -0.87 -11.27
C GLY A 118 10.07 -2.10 -10.38
N LYS A 119 10.38 -1.98 -9.07
CA LYS A 119 10.44 -3.13 -8.17
C LYS A 119 9.38 -3.00 -7.08
N SER A 120 8.33 -3.81 -7.25
CA SER A 120 7.24 -3.97 -6.31
C SER A 120 7.76 -4.41 -4.94
N PHE A 121 7.47 -3.63 -3.89
CA PHE A 121 7.86 -3.91 -2.50
C PHE A 121 7.10 -5.09 -1.87
N TYR A 122 6.12 -5.69 -2.57
CA TYR A 122 5.32 -6.81 -2.08
C TYR A 122 5.65 -8.09 -2.86
N SER A 123 6.74 -8.76 -2.48
CA SER A 123 6.97 -10.13 -2.94
C SER A 123 7.53 -11.01 -1.82
N SER A 124 7.00 -12.24 -1.81
CA SER A 124 7.07 -13.29 -0.79
C SER A 124 6.24 -12.99 0.45
#